data_AF-A0A383WGL4-F1
#
_entry.id   AF-A0A383WGL4-F1
#
_cell.length_a   1.000
_cell.length_b   1.000
_cell.length_c   1.000
_cell.angle_alpha   90.00
_cell.angle_beta   90.00
_cell.angle_gamma   90.00
#
_symmetry.space_group_name_H-M   'P 1'
#
loop_
_entity.id
_entity.type
_entity.pdbx_description
1 polymer ?
#
loop_
_entity_poly.entity_id
_entity_poly.type
_entity_poly.pdbx_seq_one_letter_code
_entity_poly.pdbx_strand_id
1 'polypeptide(L)'
;MQLSAGRVIARRLVAVRPSNGRLVAVRVSAQQAAKAGDFVSVHYTGTLDDGSVFDTSRKEGRTPLEFQIGGGLVIKGFDTAVTGLTVGQSNKVRVAPEDAYGQVNAEYIINIPKAKAPEGLKVNDRVMLSNGLPARVTVVGESEVTLDLNHELAGKHLTFDVELLTLTAQDSLQKATFGAGCFWGPELAFQRVPGVISTEVGYSQGKVEEPSYEQVCSGSTGHAEVVQVTYDSQQVSYRELLDPYHQQYLSRGGRFNQPQDASKGCNDPIRCYG
;
A
#
# COMPACT_ATOMS: atom_id res chain seq x y z
N MET A 1 -26.09 -4.56 6.61
CA MET A 1 -25.51 -4.03 5.37
C MET A 1 -24.24 -4.83 5.13
N GLN A 2 -24.26 -5.71 4.13
CA GLN A 2 -23.18 -6.64 3.81
C GLN A 2 -21.94 -5.85 3.36
N LEU A 3 -20.81 -6.09 4.03
CA LEU A 3 -19.50 -5.74 3.52
C LEU A 3 -19.12 -6.86 2.54
N SER A 4 -19.10 -6.55 1.24
CA SER A 4 -18.50 -7.40 0.22
C SER A 4 -17.00 -7.54 0.52
N ALA A 5 -16.51 -8.77 0.58
CA ALA A 5 -15.10 -9.14 0.77
C ALA A 5 -14.24 -8.85 -0.48
N GLY A 6 -14.36 -7.65 -1.04
CA GLY A 6 -13.53 -7.15 -2.12
C GLY A 6 -12.50 -6.18 -1.57
N ARG A 7 -11.24 -6.61 -1.54
CA ARG A 7 -10.04 -5.82 -1.19
C ARG A 7 -10.03 -5.19 0.21
N VAL A 8 -9.45 -5.92 1.15
CA VAL A 8 -8.58 -5.30 2.15
C VAL A 8 -7.21 -5.95 2.02
N ILE A 9 -6.45 -5.53 1.00
CA ILE A 9 -4.99 -5.63 1.09
C ILE A 9 -4.63 -4.54 2.10
N ALA A 10 -4.49 -4.90 3.37
CA ALA A 10 -3.86 -4.05 4.35
C ALA A 10 -2.36 -3.98 3.98
N ARG A 11 -2.02 -3.21 2.93
CA ARG A 11 -0.64 -2.88 2.58
C ARG A 11 -0.10 -1.98 3.69
N ARG A 12 0.45 -2.57 4.74
CA ARG A 12 1.29 -1.83 5.68
C ARG A 12 2.73 -1.92 5.18
N LEU A 13 3.12 -0.97 4.33
CA LEU A 13 4.55 -0.71 4.09
C LEU A 13 5.16 -0.26 5.42
N VAL A 14 5.91 -1.15 6.06
CA VAL A 14 6.76 -0.81 7.21
C VAL A 14 8.20 -1.09 6.78
N ALA A 15 8.91 -0.04 6.37
CA ALA A 15 10.34 -0.10 6.14
C ALA A 15 11.05 -0.39 7.48
N VAL A 16 11.70 -1.55 7.57
CA VAL A 16 12.57 -1.87 8.70
C VAL A 16 13.97 -1.32 8.41
N ARG A 17 14.44 -0.40 9.26
CA ARG A 17 15.84 0.04 9.27
C ARG A 17 16.76 -1.15 9.59
N PRO A 18 17.86 -1.38 8.85
CA PRO A 18 18.95 -2.18 9.38
C PRO A 18 19.62 -1.40 10.51
N SER A 19 19.74 -2.03 11.69
CA SER A 19 20.29 -1.44 12.91
C SER A 19 21.81 -1.29 12.94
N ASN A 20 22.50 -1.52 11.82
CA ASN A 20 23.95 -1.33 11.74
C ASN A 20 24.28 -0.59 10.44
N GLY A 21 24.97 0.56 10.57
CA GLY A 21 25.35 1.49 9.51
C GLY A 21 26.35 0.94 8.49
N ARG A 22 26.03 -0.21 7.91
CA ARG A 22 26.73 -0.78 6.78
C ARG A 22 25.84 -0.59 5.57
N LEU A 23 26.19 0.39 4.74
CA LEU A 23 25.67 0.53 3.38
C LEU A 23 25.80 -0.84 2.72
N VAL A 24 24.67 -1.56 2.59
CA VAL A 24 24.61 -2.71 1.69
C VAL A 24 24.72 -2.08 0.32
N ALA A 25 25.86 -2.30 -0.33
CA ALA A 25 26.08 -1.86 -1.69
C ALA A 25 25.10 -2.65 -2.56
N VAL A 26 23.91 -2.09 -2.75
CA VAL A 26 22.95 -2.58 -3.73
C VAL A 26 23.66 -2.42 -5.06
N ARG A 27 24.14 -3.52 -5.65
CA ARG A 27 24.57 -3.54 -7.04
C ARG A 27 23.32 -3.48 -7.93
N VAL A 28 22.60 -2.35 -7.87
CA VAL A 28 21.88 -1.88 -9.04
C VAL A 28 22.96 -1.37 -9.98
N SER A 29 22.97 -1.84 -11.23
CA SER A 29 23.69 -1.13 -12.27
C SER A 29 23.33 0.35 -12.17
N ALA A 30 24.29 1.20 -11.81
CA ALA A 30 24.09 2.63 -11.56
C ALA A 30 23.58 3.43 -12.79
N GLN A 31 23.13 2.76 -13.84
CA GLN A 31 22.65 3.31 -15.10
C GLN A 31 21.25 2.83 -15.53
N GLN A 32 20.56 1.93 -14.81
CA GLN A 32 19.18 1.58 -15.21
C GLN A 32 18.25 2.78 -14.99
N ALA A 33 17.56 3.17 -16.05
CA ALA A 33 16.43 4.10 -15.97
C ALA A 33 15.20 3.36 -15.44
N ALA A 34 14.49 3.97 -14.49
CA ALA A 34 13.29 3.44 -13.88
C ALA A 34 12.19 3.21 -14.94
N LYS A 35 11.56 2.03 -14.90
CA LYS A 35 10.47 1.67 -15.81
C LYS A 35 9.32 1.02 -15.07
N ALA A 36 8.18 0.90 -15.75
CA ALA A 36 7.01 0.20 -15.23
C ALA A 36 7.40 -1.21 -14.71
N GLY A 37 6.85 -1.56 -13.55
CA GLY A 37 7.09 -2.82 -12.85
C GLY A 37 8.33 -2.83 -11.95
N ASP A 38 9.27 -1.90 -12.10
CA ASP A 38 10.35 -1.71 -11.12
C ASP A 38 9.78 -1.22 -9.78
N PHE A 39 10.44 -1.61 -8.69
CA PHE A 39 10.12 -1.11 -7.35
C PHE A 39 11.10 0.01 -6.98
N VAL A 40 10.59 1.14 -6.49
CA VAL A 40 11.39 2.34 -6.25
C VAL A 40 11.12 2.93 -4.88
N SER A 41 12.14 3.58 -4.33
CA SER A 41 12.04 4.43 -3.15
C SER A 41 12.37 5.87 -3.54
N VAL A 42 11.50 6.82 -3.22
CA VAL A 42 11.65 8.22 -3.62
C VAL A 42 11.47 9.19 -2.47
N HIS A 43 12.23 10.27 -2.49
CA HIS A 43 11.82 11.49 -1.81
C HIS A 43 10.98 12.34 -2.75
N TYR A 44 9.92 12.95 -2.23
CA TYR A 44 9.12 13.90 -2.96
C TYR A 44 8.64 15.08 -2.11
N THR A 45 8.31 16.17 -2.79
CA THR A 45 7.53 17.31 -2.31
C THR A 45 6.46 17.66 -3.34
N GLY A 46 5.20 17.71 -2.90
CA GLY A 46 4.05 18.11 -3.71
C GLY A 46 3.60 19.53 -3.39
N THR A 47 3.47 20.37 -4.42
CA THR A 47 3.00 21.75 -4.30
C THR A 47 1.81 22.04 -5.20
N LEU A 48 0.98 23.00 -4.79
CA LEU A 48 -0.03 23.62 -5.64
C LEU A 48 0.59 24.74 -6.49
N ASP A 49 -0.17 25.25 -7.47
CA ASP A 49 0.26 26.35 -8.34
C ASP A 49 0.54 27.67 -7.57
N ASP A 50 -0.06 27.84 -6.39
CA ASP A 50 0.22 28.97 -5.49
C ASP A 50 1.53 28.81 -4.69
N GLY A 51 2.25 27.70 -4.89
CA GLY A 51 3.50 27.36 -4.21
C GLY A 51 3.31 26.71 -2.84
N SER A 52 2.07 26.57 -2.34
CA SER A 52 1.82 25.90 -1.06
C SER A 52 2.14 24.41 -1.15
N VAL A 53 2.84 23.88 -0.14
CA VAL A 53 3.17 22.45 -0.04
C VAL A 53 1.99 21.71 0.56
N PHE A 54 1.37 20.80 -0.19
CA PHE A 54 0.29 19.96 0.34
C PHE A 54 0.83 18.69 1.00
N ASP A 55 1.92 18.11 0.48
CA ASP A 55 2.59 16.97 1.11
C ASP A 55 4.09 16.90 0.81
N THR A 56 4.86 16.26 1.69
CA THR A 56 6.27 15.96 1.47
C THR A 56 6.75 14.78 2.33
N SER A 57 7.60 13.96 1.74
CA SER A 57 8.31 12.86 2.41
C SER A 57 9.51 13.33 3.25
N ARG A 58 9.97 14.58 3.08
CA ARG A 58 11.21 15.08 3.70
C ARG A 58 11.01 15.63 5.11
N LYS A 59 9.79 15.56 5.66
CA LYS A 59 9.48 15.93 7.05
C LYS A 59 10.14 14.96 8.03
N GLU A 60 10.59 15.48 9.17
CA GLU A 60 11.14 14.66 10.25
C GLU A 60 10.16 13.55 10.66
N GLY A 61 10.68 12.35 10.89
CA GLY A 61 9.90 11.17 11.25
C GLY A 61 9.18 10.46 10.09
N ARG A 62 9.31 10.96 8.85
CA ARG A 62 8.80 10.26 7.66
C ARG A 62 9.90 9.48 6.95
N THR A 63 9.50 8.40 6.28
CA THR A 63 10.36 7.63 5.39
C THR A 63 10.09 8.02 3.93
N PRO A 64 11.05 7.76 3.03
CA PRO A 64 10.79 7.79 1.60
C PRO A 64 9.52 7.02 1.21
N LEU A 65 8.90 7.45 0.11
CA LEU A 65 7.75 6.74 -0.44
C LEU A 65 8.25 5.59 -1.31
N GLU A 66 7.77 4.40 -1.01
CA GLU A 66 8.12 3.17 -1.72
C GLU A 66 6.90 2.63 -2.46
N PHE A 67 7.08 2.32 -3.75
CA PHE A 67 6.01 1.82 -4.60
C PHE A 67 6.56 1.12 -5.85
N GLN A 68 5.69 0.36 -6.51
CA GLN A 68 5.96 -0.22 -7.82
C GLN A 68 5.44 0.72 -8.92
N ILE A 69 6.27 1.08 -9.88
CA ILE A 69 5.89 1.99 -10.97
C ILE A 69 4.82 1.31 -11.83
N GLY A 70 3.70 2.00 -12.05
CA GLY A 70 2.56 1.46 -12.81
C GLY A 70 1.74 0.43 -12.03
N GLY A 71 2.02 0.22 -10.74
CA GLY A 71 1.27 -0.70 -9.87
C GLY A 71 -0.06 -0.14 -9.35
N GLY A 72 -0.42 1.10 -9.72
CA GLY A 72 -1.68 1.75 -9.33
C GLY A 72 -1.77 2.17 -7.86
N LEU A 73 -0.63 2.22 -7.15
CA LEU A 73 -0.54 2.70 -5.77
C LEU A 73 -0.51 4.23 -5.65
N VAL A 74 -0.03 4.88 -6.71
CA VAL A 74 0.11 6.33 -6.81
C VAL A 74 -0.66 6.83 -8.02
N ILE A 75 -0.87 8.14 -8.09
CA ILE A 75 -1.50 8.77 -9.25
C ILE A 75 -0.61 8.62 -10.50
N LYS A 76 -1.23 8.56 -11.67
CA LYS A 76 -0.55 8.33 -12.96
C LYS A 76 0.54 9.37 -13.27
N GLY A 77 0.30 10.63 -12.93
CA GLY A 77 1.30 11.68 -13.09
C GLY A 77 2.53 11.50 -12.20
N PHE A 78 2.38 10.85 -11.05
CA PHE A 78 3.50 10.54 -10.16
C PHE A 78 4.33 9.36 -10.69
N ASP A 79 3.69 8.32 -11.23
CA ASP A 79 4.40 7.25 -11.97
C ASP A 79 5.25 7.84 -13.11
N THR A 80 4.67 8.78 -13.86
CA THR A 80 5.33 9.45 -14.98
C THR A 80 6.50 10.32 -14.50
N ALA A 81 6.40 10.93 -13.31
CA ALA A 81 7.47 11.75 -12.74
C ALA A 81 8.77 10.96 -12.50
N VAL A 82 8.63 9.68 -12.13
CA VAL A 82 9.76 8.82 -11.73
C VAL A 82 10.28 7.98 -12.89
N THR A 83 9.44 7.67 -13.86
CA THR A 83 9.83 6.89 -15.04
C THR A 83 10.95 7.59 -15.80
N GLY A 84 11.98 6.84 -16.17
CA GLY A 84 13.16 7.33 -16.89
C GLY A 84 14.31 7.81 -15.99
N LEU A 85 14.09 8.00 -14.68
CA LEU A 85 15.15 8.44 -13.77
C LEU A 85 16.11 7.31 -13.43
N THR A 86 17.40 7.65 -13.30
CA THR A 86 18.39 6.78 -12.63
C THR A 86 18.51 7.16 -11.16
N VAL A 87 18.97 6.23 -10.32
CA VAL A 87 19.17 6.49 -8.88
C VAL A 87 20.03 7.75 -8.67
N GLY A 88 19.58 8.62 -7.77
CA GLY A 88 20.17 9.93 -7.48
C GLY A 88 19.67 11.08 -8.36
N GLN A 89 18.93 10.80 -9.44
CA GLN A 89 18.31 11.85 -10.25
C GLN A 89 17.03 12.38 -9.62
N SER A 90 16.75 13.64 -9.93
CA SER A 90 15.50 14.30 -9.56
C SER A 90 14.77 14.81 -10.79
N ASN A 91 13.45 14.91 -10.68
CA ASN A 91 12.58 15.46 -11.71
C ASN A 91 11.48 16.31 -11.07
N LYS A 92 11.12 17.40 -11.74
CA LYS A 92 9.99 18.24 -11.36
C LYS A 92 8.95 18.22 -12.46
N VAL A 93 7.76 17.73 -12.16
CA VAL A 93 6.66 17.64 -13.12
C VAL A 93 5.41 18.32 -12.59
N ARG A 94 4.75 19.09 -13.45
CA ARG A 94 3.41 19.63 -13.21
C ARG A 94 2.38 18.69 -13.84
N VAL A 95 1.53 18.12 -13.01
CA VAL A 95 0.53 17.09 -13.33
C VAL A 95 -0.84 17.74 -13.44
N ALA A 96 -1.54 17.46 -14.54
CA ALA A 96 -2.91 17.90 -14.75
C ALA A 96 -3.91 17.09 -13.89
N PRO A 97 -5.08 17.63 -13.53
CA PRO A 97 -6.03 16.95 -12.65
C PRO A 97 -6.41 15.54 -13.13
N GLU A 98 -6.56 15.33 -14.44
CA GLU A 98 -6.88 14.05 -15.08
C GLU A 98 -5.84 12.94 -14.83
N ASP A 99 -4.57 13.30 -14.64
CA ASP A 99 -3.49 12.39 -14.28
C ASP A 99 -3.17 12.40 -12.76
N ALA A 100 -3.95 13.18 -11.99
CA ALA A 100 -3.86 13.31 -10.54
C ALA A 100 -5.13 12.81 -9.83
N TYR A 101 -5.91 13.71 -9.22
CA TYR A 101 -7.10 13.39 -8.42
C TYR A 101 -8.43 13.62 -9.15
N GLY A 102 -8.39 13.75 -10.48
CA GLY A 102 -9.54 13.99 -11.33
C GLY A 102 -10.05 15.43 -11.29
N GLN A 103 -11.05 15.69 -12.12
CA GLN A 103 -11.81 16.95 -12.10
C GLN A 103 -12.81 16.95 -10.94
N VAL A 104 -13.22 18.14 -10.50
CA VAL A 104 -14.33 18.27 -9.55
C VAL A 104 -15.60 17.73 -10.22
N ASN A 105 -16.26 16.78 -9.56
CA ASN A 105 -17.56 16.29 -9.98
C ASN A 105 -18.66 17.06 -9.24
N ALA A 106 -19.50 17.77 -10.00
CA ALA A 106 -20.64 18.51 -9.45
C ALA A 106 -21.67 17.58 -8.77
N GLU A 107 -21.77 16.31 -9.20
CA GLU A 107 -22.66 15.32 -8.57
C GLU A 107 -22.20 14.92 -7.17
N TYR A 108 -20.94 15.18 -6.83
CA TYR A 108 -20.37 14.93 -5.51
C TYR A 108 -20.51 16.13 -4.57
N ILE A 109 -21.17 17.19 -5.03
CA ILE A 109 -21.57 18.33 -4.21
C ILE A 109 -23.04 18.13 -3.87
N ILE A 110 -23.33 17.76 -2.62
CA ILE A 110 -24.67 17.44 -2.16
C ILE A 110 -25.17 18.49 -1.18
N ASN A 111 -26.45 18.83 -1.27
CA ASN A 111 -27.15 19.61 -0.26
C ASN A 111 -27.94 18.68 0.65
N ILE A 112 -27.76 18.84 1.96
CA ILE A 112 -28.52 18.12 2.96
C ILE A 112 -29.33 19.10 3.82
N PRO A 113 -30.56 18.75 4.23
CA PRO A 113 -31.30 19.53 5.21
C PRO A 113 -30.50 19.65 6.51
N LYS A 114 -30.44 20.85 7.09
CA LYS A 114 -29.68 21.12 8.32
C LYS A 114 -30.12 20.25 9.49
N ALA A 115 -31.40 19.86 9.54
CA ALA A 115 -31.95 18.92 10.53
C ALA A 115 -31.33 17.52 10.50
N LYS A 116 -30.69 17.13 9.38
CA LYS A 116 -29.96 15.86 9.23
C LYS A 116 -28.45 16.01 9.43
N ALA A 117 -27.96 17.25 9.52
CA ALA A 117 -26.56 17.55 9.73
C ALA A 117 -26.27 17.64 11.24
N PRO A 118 -25.06 17.27 11.70
CA PRO A 118 -24.62 17.55 13.07
C PRO A 118 -24.79 19.03 13.43
N GLU A 119 -25.14 19.31 14.69
CA GLU A 119 -25.18 20.68 15.19
C GLU A 119 -23.76 21.28 15.28
N GLY A 120 -23.64 22.59 15.07
CA GLY A 120 -22.39 23.32 15.24
C GLY A 120 -21.38 23.21 14.10
N LEU A 121 -21.76 22.67 12.94
CA LEU A 121 -20.89 22.61 11.76
C LEU A 121 -20.42 24.00 11.31
N LYS A 122 -19.16 24.07 10.92
CA LYS A 122 -18.50 25.23 10.31
C LYS A 122 -18.06 24.89 8.89
N VAL A 123 -17.90 25.93 8.09
CA VAL A 123 -17.29 25.81 6.76
C VAL A 123 -15.86 25.26 6.92
N ASN A 124 -15.49 24.34 6.04
CA ASN A 124 -14.26 23.53 6.05
C ASN A 124 -14.19 22.41 7.10
N ASP A 125 -15.25 22.18 7.88
CA ASP A 125 -15.30 20.98 8.73
C ASP A 125 -15.29 19.72 7.88
N ARG A 126 -14.57 18.69 8.35
CA ARG A 126 -14.59 17.34 7.78
C ARG A 126 -15.62 16.51 8.52
N VAL A 127 -16.58 15.97 7.79
CA VAL A 127 -17.64 15.11 8.31
C VAL A 127 -17.55 13.72 7.68
N MET A 128 -17.95 12.71 8.44
CA MET A 128 -18.16 11.36 7.90
C MET A 128 -19.64 11.13 7.68
N LEU A 129 -20.01 10.77 6.46
CA LEU A 129 -21.37 10.39 6.12
C LEU A 129 -21.69 9.00 6.69
N SER A 130 -22.98 8.67 6.79
CA SER A 130 -23.44 7.38 7.32
C SER A 130 -22.97 6.17 6.51
N ASN A 131 -22.59 6.37 5.24
CA ASN A 131 -21.99 5.36 4.38
C ASN A 131 -20.45 5.25 4.53
N GLY A 132 -19.85 6.00 5.46
CA GLY A 132 -18.41 6.00 5.72
C GLY A 132 -17.59 6.87 4.77
N LEU A 133 -18.22 7.61 3.85
CA LEU A 133 -17.49 8.52 2.97
C LEU A 133 -17.19 9.84 3.69
N PRO A 134 -15.95 10.34 3.62
CA PRO A 134 -15.62 11.68 4.09
C PRO A 134 -16.23 12.74 3.17
N ALA A 135 -16.66 13.85 3.74
CA ALA A 135 -17.07 15.04 3.01
C ALA A 135 -16.57 16.31 3.72
N ARG A 136 -16.39 17.38 2.96
CA ARG A 136 -16.05 18.71 3.48
C ARG A 136 -17.27 19.62 3.44
N VAL A 137 -17.55 20.30 4.53
CA VAL A 137 -18.61 21.32 4.57
C VAL A 137 -18.16 22.55 3.78
N THR A 138 -18.87 22.90 2.72
CA THR A 138 -18.54 24.09 1.90
C THR A 138 -19.43 25.28 2.20
N VAL A 139 -20.69 25.04 2.56
CA VAL A 139 -21.67 26.08 2.91
C VAL A 139 -22.52 25.62 4.07
N VAL A 140 -22.71 26.50 5.07
CA VAL A 140 -23.66 26.30 6.17
C VAL A 140 -24.73 27.36 6.06
N GLY A 141 -25.89 26.98 5.52
CA GLY A 141 -27.05 27.86 5.39
C GLY A 141 -27.98 27.81 6.61
N GLU A 142 -29.11 28.52 6.48
CA GLU A 142 -30.16 28.52 7.49
C GLU A 142 -30.94 27.19 7.50
N SER A 143 -31.32 26.68 6.32
CA SER A 143 -32.12 25.46 6.14
C SER A 143 -31.33 24.24 5.65
N GLU A 144 -30.21 24.45 4.96
CA GLU A 144 -29.42 23.40 4.33
C GLU A 144 -27.91 23.59 4.55
N VAL A 145 -27.18 22.50 4.39
CA VAL A 145 -25.72 22.44 4.45
C VAL A 145 -25.23 21.79 3.17
N THR A 146 -24.25 22.40 2.50
CA THR A 146 -23.61 21.84 1.31
C THR A 146 -22.35 21.08 1.71
N LEU A 147 -22.26 19.84 1.24
CA LEU A 147 -21.14 18.94 1.46
C LEU A 147 -20.47 18.60 0.13
N ASP A 148 -19.14 18.65 0.11
CA ASP A 148 -18.31 18.28 -1.03
C ASP A 148 -17.61 16.95 -0.74
N LEU A 149 -17.95 15.92 -1.51
CA LEU A 149 -17.37 14.58 -1.44
C LEU A 149 -16.17 14.41 -2.39
N ASN A 150 -15.82 15.43 -3.17
CA ASN A 150 -14.65 15.38 -4.03
C ASN A 150 -13.37 15.32 -3.18
N HIS A 151 -12.32 14.74 -3.76
CA HIS A 151 -10.99 14.83 -3.18
C HIS A 151 -10.58 16.31 -3.04
N GLU A 152 -9.90 16.69 -1.97
CA GLU A 152 -9.52 18.10 -1.71
C GLU A 152 -8.62 18.70 -2.79
N LEU A 153 -7.89 17.83 -3.50
CA LEU A 153 -7.00 18.17 -4.61
C LEU A 153 -7.66 18.01 -6.00
N ALA A 154 -8.95 17.62 -6.07
CA ALA A 154 -9.65 17.50 -7.34
C ALA A 154 -9.71 18.86 -8.07
N GLY A 155 -9.53 18.83 -9.39
CA GLY A 155 -9.49 20.01 -10.26
C GLY A 155 -8.21 20.85 -10.14
N LYS A 156 -7.27 20.51 -9.26
CA LYS A 156 -6.01 21.26 -9.08
C LYS A 156 -4.89 20.62 -9.87
N HIS A 157 -4.05 21.48 -10.47
CA HIS A 157 -2.75 21.03 -10.97
C HIS A 157 -1.81 20.84 -9.78
N LEU A 158 -1.04 19.76 -9.81
CA LEU A 158 -0.11 19.40 -8.76
C LEU A 158 1.30 19.39 -9.33
N THR A 159 2.23 20.06 -8.67
CA THR A 159 3.65 19.96 -9.03
C THR A 159 4.34 19.02 -8.06
N PHE A 160 5.02 18.00 -8.58
CA PHE A 160 5.84 17.08 -7.78
C PHE A 160 7.31 17.29 -8.10
N ASP A 161 8.09 17.53 -7.06
CA ASP A 161 9.55 17.48 -7.07
C ASP A 161 9.96 16.13 -6.48
N VAL A 162 10.49 15.23 -7.30
CA VAL A 162 10.77 13.83 -6.93
C VAL A 162 12.25 13.54 -7.13
N GLU A 163 12.86 12.83 -6.17
CA GLU A 163 14.23 12.32 -6.18
C GLU A 163 14.20 10.81 -6.02
N LEU A 164 14.79 10.08 -6.97
CA LEU A 164 14.88 8.63 -6.92
C LEU A 164 16.03 8.18 -6.03
N LEU A 165 15.75 7.44 -4.96
CA LEU A 165 16.74 7.00 -3.97
C LEU A 165 17.22 5.58 -4.21
N THR A 166 16.29 4.67 -4.49
CA THR A 166 16.60 3.26 -4.78
C THR A 166 15.72 2.74 -5.89
N LEU A 167 16.23 1.72 -6.60
CA LEU A 167 15.53 1.01 -7.65
C LEU A 167 15.84 -0.48 -7.51
N THR A 168 14.80 -1.30 -7.52
CA THR A 168 14.89 -2.75 -7.65
C THR A 168 14.22 -3.15 -8.96
N ALA A 169 15.00 -3.75 -9.86
CA ALA A 169 14.54 -4.08 -11.19
C ALA A 169 13.48 -5.18 -11.15
N GLN A 170 12.43 -5.05 -11.96
CA GLN A 170 11.36 -6.06 -12.03
C GLN A 170 11.91 -7.49 -12.23
N ASP A 171 12.94 -7.65 -13.05
CA ASP A 171 13.50 -8.98 -13.39
C ASP A 171 14.17 -9.69 -12.20
N SER A 172 14.56 -8.94 -11.16
CA SER A 172 15.06 -9.52 -9.92
C SER A 172 13.99 -9.71 -8.85
N LEU A 173 12.80 -9.14 -9.05
CA LEU A 173 11.67 -9.34 -8.14
C LEU A 173 11.13 -10.76 -8.32
N GLN A 174 11.02 -11.45 -7.20
CA GLN A 174 10.40 -12.76 -7.10
C GLN A 174 9.30 -12.72 -6.04
N LYS A 175 8.31 -13.59 -6.19
CA LYS A 175 7.23 -13.77 -5.22
C LYS A 175 7.28 -15.16 -4.62
N ALA A 176 7.08 -15.25 -3.32
CA ALA A 176 6.89 -16.50 -2.61
C ALA A 176 5.71 -16.39 -1.66
N THR A 177 4.90 -17.44 -1.57
CA THR A 177 3.75 -17.49 -0.66
C THR A 177 4.00 -18.53 0.43
N PHE A 178 3.87 -18.13 1.68
CA PHE A 178 4.15 -18.96 2.85
C PHE A 178 2.87 -19.17 3.66
N GLY A 179 2.45 -20.43 3.80
CA GLY A 179 1.41 -20.82 4.76
C GLY A 179 2.02 -21.05 6.12
N ALA A 180 1.65 -20.23 7.11
CA ALA A 180 2.37 -20.12 8.37
C ALA A 180 1.49 -20.14 9.63
N GLY A 181 0.21 -20.47 9.48
CA GLY A 181 -0.79 -20.19 10.51
C GLY A 181 -1.10 -18.69 10.55
N CYS A 182 -1.34 -18.15 11.75
CA CYS A 182 -1.68 -16.74 11.96
C CYS A 182 -0.67 -15.82 11.25
N PHE A 183 -1.09 -15.12 10.19
CA PHE A 183 -0.15 -14.45 9.30
C PHE A 183 0.56 -13.23 9.93
N TRP A 184 0.05 -12.65 11.01
CA TRP A 184 0.59 -11.42 11.61
C TRP A 184 2.04 -11.54 12.11
N GLY A 185 2.39 -12.68 12.72
CA GLY A 185 3.75 -12.93 13.20
C GLY A 185 4.73 -13.15 12.04
N PRO A 186 4.46 -14.11 11.14
CA PRO A 186 5.24 -14.35 9.92
C PRO A 186 5.40 -13.12 9.04
N GLU A 187 4.34 -12.33 8.83
CA GLU A 187 4.40 -11.09 8.05
C GLU A 187 5.45 -10.13 8.63
N LEU A 188 5.38 -9.87 9.93
CA LEU A 188 6.35 -9.01 10.62
C LEU A 188 7.77 -9.57 10.57
N ALA A 189 7.93 -10.90 10.59
CA ALA A 189 9.23 -11.54 10.47
C ALA A 189 9.83 -11.32 9.07
N PHE A 190 9.05 -11.57 8.00
CA PHE A 190 9.49 -11.36 6.63
C PHE A 190 9.80 -9.90 6.32
N GLN A 191 9.02 -8.95 6.84
CA GLN A 191 9.28 -7.51 6.70
C GLN A 191 10.65 -7.07 7.22
N ARG A 192 11.28 -7.85 8.10
CA ARG A 192 12.60 -7.55 8.69
C ARG A 192 13.76 -8.14 7.92
N VAL A 193 13.49 -8.97 6.91
CA VAL A 193 14.53 -9.65 6.14
C VAL A 193 15.09 -8.69 5.08
N PRO A 194 16.40 -8.38 5.10
CA PRO A 194 17.03 -7.61 4.03
C PRO A 194 16.79 -8.27 2.66
N GLY A 195 16.39 -7.48 1.67
CA GLY A 195 16.01 -7.98 0.35
C GLY A 195 14.52 -8.32 0.20
N VAL A 196 13.74 -8.36 1.28
CA VAL A 196 12.27 -8.34 1.18
C VAL A 196 11.80 -6.93 0.85
N ILE A 197 11.00 -6.83 -0.20
CA ILE A 197 10.51 -5.57 -0.78
C ILE A 197 9.12 -5.24 -0.26
N SER A 198 8.24 -6.22 -0.19
CA SER A 198 6.90 -6.05 0.36
C SER A 198 6.31 -7.37 0.84
N THR A 199 5.34 -7.27 1.74
CA THR A 199 4.52 -8.40 2.19
C THR A 199 3.05 -8.08 2.00
N GLU A 200 2.27 -9.10 1.67
CA GLU A 200 0.81 -9.05 1.62
C GLU A 200 0.25 -10.28 2.33
N VAL A 201 -0.86 -10.13 3.03
CA VAL A 201 -1.51 -11.21 3.78
C VAL A 201 -2.85 -11.56 3.17
N GLY A 202 -3.25 -12.82 3.31
CA GLY A 202 -4.53 -13.27 2.81
C GLY A 202 -4.82 -14.74 3.11
N TYR A 203 -5.72 -15.29 2.32
CA TYR A 203 -6.21 -16.66 2.45
C TYR A 203 -6.02 -17.41 1.14
N SER A 204 -5.64 -18.68 1.22
CA SER A 204 -5.48 -19.56 0.06
C SER A 204 -6.00 -20.96 0.36
N GLN A 205 -6.21 -21.77 -0.68
CA GLN A 205 -6.51 -23.21 -0.58
C GLN A 205 -7.80 -23.61 0.16
N GLY A 206 -8.81 -22.75 0.21
CA GLY A 206 -10.13 -23.12 0.70
C GLY A 206 -11.16 -23.33 -0.40
N LYS A 207 -12.37 -23.73 0.02
CA LYS A 207 -13.47 -24.13 -0.88
C LYS A 207 -14.45 -23.00 -1.18
N VAL A 208 -14.26 -21.83 -0.57
CA VAL A 208 -15.16 -20.68 -0.68
C VAL A 208 -14.45 -19.62 -1.52
N GLU A 209 -15.08 -19.15 -2.57
CA GLU A 209 -14.46 -18.31 -3.62
C GLU A 209 -14.06 -16.90 -3.13
N GLU A 210 -14.77 -16.36 -2.14
CA GLU A 210 -14.49 -15.05 -1.53
C GLU A 210 -14.81 -15.09 -0.02
N PRO A 211 -13.98 -15.76 0.79
CA PRO A 211 -14.29 -15.95 2.19
C PRO A 211 -14.14 -14.65 2.98
N SER A 212 -15.07 -14.37 3.89
CA SER A 212 -14.88 -13.33 4.90
C SER A 212 -13.86 -13.77 5.95
N TYR A 213 -13.25 -12.80 6.64
CA TYR A 213 -12.37 -13.06 7.78
C TYR A 213 -13.02 -14.00 8.81
N GLU A 214 -14.28 -13.73 9.16
CA GLU A 214 -15.06 -14.51 10.12
C GLU A 214 -15.29 -15.95 9.62
N GLN A 215 -15.55 -16.12 8.33
CA GLN A 215 -15.71 -17.44 7.73
C GLN A 215 -14.41 -18.23 7.79
N VAL A 216 -13.26 -17.63 7.48
CA VAL A 216 -11.96 -18.32 7.62
C VAL A 216 -11.66 -18.65 9.08
N CYS A 217 -11.86 -17.70 9.99
CA CYS A 217 -11.63 -17.90 11.41
C CYS A 217 -12.55 -18.95 12.04
N SER A 218 -13.70 -19.26 11.44
CA SER A 218 -14.56 -20.38 11.85
C SER A 218 -13.93 -21.75 11.60
N GLY A 219 -12.91 -21.84 10.73
CA GLY A 219 -12.25 -23.07 10.32
C GLY A 219 -13.02 -23.91 9.30
N SER A 220 -14.22 -23.49 8.88
CA SER A 220 -15.11 -24.28 8.00
C SER A 220 -14.77 -24.17 6.51
N THR A 221 -14.06 -23.13 6.10
CA THR A 221 -13.81 -22.84 4.69
C THR A 221 -12.63 -23.63 4.11
N GLY A 222 -11.79 -24.21 4.98
CA GLY A 222 -10.57 -24.92 4.58
C GLY A 222 -9.41 -24.02 4.15
N HIS A 223 -9.55 -22.70 4.20
CA HIS A 223 -8.47 -21.79 3.82
C HIS A 223 -7.30 -21.86 4.80
N ALA A 224 -6.09 -21.75 4.25
CA ALA A 224 -4.87 -21.43 4.96
C ALA A 224 -4.63 -19.92 4.97
N GLU A 225 -4.24 -19.40 6.12
CA GLU A 225 -3.65 -18.07 6.25
C GLU A 225 -2.26 -18.05 5.62
N VAL A 226 -2.01 -17.08 4.74
CA VAL A 226 -0.78 -16.99 3.95
C VAL A 226 -0.18 -15.59 3.97
N VAL A 227 1.14 -15.52 3.89
CA VAL A 227 1.90 -14.30 3.60
C VAL A 227 2.52 -14.45 2.21
N GLN A 228 2.19 -13.55 1.29
CA GLN A 228 2.93 -13.39 0.04
C GLN A 228 4.05 -12.37 0.25
N VAL A 229 5.27 -12.76 -0.08
CA VAL A 229 6.49 -11.98 0.04
C VAL A 229 7.00 -11.67 -1.35
N THR A 230 7.14 -10.38 -1.67
CA THR A 230 7.90 -9.93 -2.84
C THR A 230 9.32 -9.61 -2.36
N TYR A 231 10.33 -10.20 -3.01
CA TYR A 231 11.73 -10.05 -2.61
C TYR A 231 12.65 -9.91 -3.83
N ASP A 232 13.79 -9.27 -3.61
CA ASP A 232 14.87 -9.16 -4.59
C ASP A 232 15.75 -10.41 -4.54
N SER A 233 15.68 -11.26 -5.56
CA SER A 233 16.45 -12.51 -5.61
C SER A 233 17.96 -12.30 -5.71
N GLN A 234 18.42 -11.08 -5.98
CA GLN A 234 19.84 -10.73 -5.94
C GLN A 234 20.34 -10.41 -4.52
N GLN A 235 19.43 -10.13 -3.58
CA GLN A 235 19.74 -9.81 -2.19
C GLN A 235 19.40 -10.94 -1.23
N VAL A 236 18.31 -11.67 -1.47
CA VAL A 236 17.88 -12.80 -0.65
C VAL A 236 17.33 -13.92 -1.53
N SER A 237 17.80 -15.15 -1.30
CA SER A 237 17.30 -16.33 -1.99
C SER A 237 16.04 -16.88 -1.31
N TYR A 238 15.24 -17.63 -2.07
CA TYR A 238 14.11 -18.36 -1.50
C TYR A 238 14.53 -19.30 -0.35
N ARG A 239 15.72 -19.91 -0.46
CA ARG A 239 16.26 -20.80 0.57
C ARG A 239 16.53 -20.07 1.89
N GLU A 240 17.00 -18.82 1.82
CA GLU A 240 17.22 -17.98 3.00
C GLU A 240 15.89 -17.52 3.62
N LEU A 241 14.86 -17.28 2.81
CA LEU A 241 13.50 -17.04 3.34
C LEU A 241 12.95 -18.25 4.10
N LEU A 242 13.42 -19.47 3.78
CA LEU A 242 13.07 -20.71 4.48
C LEU A 242 13.93 -21.02 5.72
N ASP A 243 14.84 -20.13 6.14
CA ASP A 243 15.74 -20.34 7.29
C ASP A 243 14.97 -20.78 8.56
N PRO A 244 15.54 -21.67 9.40
CA PRO A 244 14.98 -22.08 10.70
C PRO A 244 14.36 -20.96 11.56
N TYR A 245 14.91 -19.74 11.52
CA TYR A 245 14.32 -18.60 12.22
C TYR A 245 12.90 -18.27 11.75
N HIS A 246 12.59 -18.41 10.47
CA HIS A 246 11.23 -18.23 9.94
C HIS A 246 10.40 -19.51 10.14
N GLN A 247 11.03 -20.69 10.09
CA GLN A 247 10.37 -21.98 10.38
C GLN A 247 9.78 -22.06 11.78
N GLN A 248 10.33 -21.33 12.76
CA GLN A 248 9.75 -21.28 14.11
C GLN A 248 8.35 -20.64 14.10
N TYR A 249 8.10 -19.68 13.20
CA TYR A 249 6.78 -19.06 13.03
C TYR A 249 5.84 -19.98 12.25
N LEU A 250 6.37 -20.69 11.24
CA LEU A 250 5.64 -21.73 10.50
C LEU A 250 5.17 -22.89 11.43
N SER A 251 5.96 -23.23 12.45
CA SER A 251 5.67 -24.34 13.38
C SER A 251 4.83 -23.97 14.61
N ARG A 252 4.77 -22.68 14.99
CA ARG A 252 4.11 -22.20 16.22
C ARG A 252 2.87 -21.32 16.00
N GLY A 253 2.51 -21.01 14.75
CA GLY A 253 1.50 -20.00 14.39
C GLY A 253 0.02 -20.32 14.72
N GLY A 254 -0.28 -21.21 15.65
CA GLY A 254 -1.64 -21.61 15.99
C GLY A 254 -2.30 -20.85 17.14
N ARG A 255 -3.62 -20.70 17.06
CA ARG A 255 -4.45 -20.30 18.21
C ARG A 255 -4.20 -21.26 19.39
N PHE A 256 -4.02 -20.72 20.59
CA PHE A 256 -3.74 -21.48 21.83
C PHE A 256 -2.41 -22.26 21.84
N ASN A 257 -1.38 -21.80 21.11
CA ASN A 257 -0.07 -22.44 21.11
C ASN A 257 -0.09 -23.89 20.58
N GLN A 258 -1.15 -24.25 19.85
CA GLN A 258 -1.28 -25.55 19.20
C GLN A 258 -0.43 -25.55 17.92
N PRO A 259 0.42 -26.58 17.71
CA PRO A 259 1.12 -26.77 16.45
C PRO A 259 0.13 -26.76 15.29
N GLN A 260 0.45 -26.06 14.21
CA GLN A 260 -0.35 -26.15 13.00
C GLN A 260 -0.11 -27.51 12.34
N ASP A 261 -1.20 -28.13 11.88
CA ASP A 261 -1.14 -29.42 11.21
C ASP A 261 -0.48 -29.25 9.83
N ALA A 262 0.70 -29.85 9.65
CA ALA A 262 1.43 -29.86 8.39
C ALA A 262 0.65 -30.56 7.24
N SER A 263 -0.39 -31.33 7.57
CA SER A 263 -1.33 -31.88 6.58
C SER A 263 -2.22 -30.81 5.94
N LYS A 264 -2.36 -29.62 6.57
CA LYS A 264 -2.87 -28.39 5.95
C LYS A 264 -1.80 -27.71 5.07
N GLY A 265 -0.78 -28.46 4.65
CA GLY A 265 0.28 -27.99 3.78
C GLY A 265 -0.28 -27.48 2.46
N CYS A 266 0.40 -26.46 1.91
CA CYS A 266 0.16 -25.97 0.58
C CYS A 266 0.58 -27.04 -0.44
N ASN A 267 -0.34 -27.94 -0.80
CA ASN A 267 -0.08 -29.04 -1.75
C ASN A 267 -0.24 -28.61 -3.22
N ASP A 268 -0.50 -27.32 -3.48
CA ASP A 268 -0.37 -26.80 -4.83
C ASP A 268 1.13 -26.73 -5.17
N PRO A 269 1.56 -27.10 -6.38
CA PRO A 269 2.83 -26.55 -6.87
C PRO A 269 2.74 -25.03 -6.70
N ILE A 270 3.78 -24.40 -6.15
CA ILE A 270 3.85 -22.95 -5.94
C ILE A 270 3.33 -22.26 -7.22
N ARG A 271 2.08 -21.78 -7.19
CA ARG A 271 1.50 -21.02 -8.29
C ARG A 271 1.85 -19.58 -8.04
N CYS A 272 3.01 -19.19 -8.57
CA CYS A 272 3.35 -17.80 -8.76
C CYS A 272 2.26 -17.17 -9.63
N TYR A 273 1.38 -16.37 -9.06
CA TYR A 273 0.69 -15.35 -9.84
C TYR A 273 1.71 -14.23 -10.08
N GLY A 274 2.41 -14.36 -11.21
CA GLY A 274 3.17 -13.27 -11.84
C GLY A 274 2.22 -12.22 -12.34
#